data_AF-A0A444YAA8-F1
#
_entry.id   AF-A0A444YAA8-F1
#
_cell.length_a   1.000
_cell.length_b   1.000
_cell.length_c   1.000
_cell.angle_alpha   90.00
_cell.angle_beta   90.00
_cell.angle_gamma   90.00
#
_symmetry.space_group_name_H-M   'P 1'
#
loop_
_entity.id
_entity.type
_entity.pdbx_description
1 polymer ?
#
loop_
_entity_poly.entity_id
_entity_poly.type
_entity_poly.pdbx_seq_one_letter_code
_entity_poly.pdbx_strand_id
1 'polypeptide(L)'
;MIHFKNARSRCYVSLPKSKVVKIATMGLEFYMRRNLLNVHIPDLAHLAKKVRQTELMKKEKEKHRNEQRSKSKPFTRKEKVAYVTMESSEEEIDFETEVDLAKLKKGPPYCIPGWEMQKIKDRDVSLCPRCNAIFDAEAAAIFEKERMKKELAHREEQACQRQSIRRIEGQSSKTPQQNITAPLSRSQAIGVQWI
;
A
#
# COMPACT_ATOMS: atom_id res chain seq x y z
N MET A 1 -10.17 -18.64 -27.25
CA MET A 1 -10.67 -19.80 -28.03
C MET A 1 -10.57 -19.60 -29.54
N ILE A 2 -10.82 -18.40 -30.07
CA ILE A 2 -10.76 -18.09 -31.52
C ILE A 2 -9.36 -18.36 -32.10
N HIS A 3 -8.30 -17.86 -31.45
CA HIS A 3 -6.91 -18.10 -31.88
C HIS A 3 -6.55 -19.60 -31.95
N PHE A 4 -7.03 -20.40 -31.00
CA PHE A 4 -6.81 -21.85 -31.00
C PHE A 4 -7.50 -22.54 -32.18
N LYS A 5 -8.74 -22.15 -32.51
CA LYS A 5 -9.45 -22.68 -33.69
C LYS A 5 -8.72 -22.33 -35.00
N ASN A 6 -8.24 -21.10 -35.11
CA ASN A 6 -7.50 -20.62 -36.28
C ASN A 6 -6.12 -21.29 -36.45
N ALA A 7 -5.44 -21.60 -35.34
CA ALA A 7 -4.20 -22.38 -35.38
C ALA A 7 -4.47 -23.85 -35.76
N ARG A 8 -5.55 -24.43 -35.22
CA ARG A 8 -5.94 -25.81 -35.53
C ARG A 8 -6.33 -26.00 -36.99
N SER A 9 -7.00 -25.04 -37.62
CA SER A 9 -7.37 -25.15 -39.05
C SER A 9 -6.16 -25.17 -39.99
N ARG A 10 -4.96 -24.82 -39.49
CA ARG A 10 -3.69 -24.89 -40.22
C ARG A 10 -2.91 -26.18 -39.94
N CYS A 11 -3.37 -27.03 -39.01
CA CYS A 11 -2.73 -28.30 -38.70
C CYS A 11 -3.21 -29.40 -39.66
N TYR A 12 -2.28 -30.05 -40.34
CA TYR A 12 -2.55 -31.18 -41.25
C TYR A 12 -2.77 -32.52 -40.50
N VAL A 13 -2.60 -32.55 -39.18
CA VAL A 13 -2.70 -33.76 -38.37
C VAL A 13 -4.07 -33.84 -37.68
N SER A 14 -4.76 -34.95 -37.93
CA SER A 14 -6.00 -35.31 -37.25
C SER A 14 -5.73 -35.67 -35.80
N LEU A 15 -6.02 -34.75 -34.88
CA LEU A 15 -5.94 -35.02 -33.43
C LEU A 15 -7.28 -35.53 -32.88
N PRO A 16 -7.28 -36.55 -32.00
CA PRO A 16 -8.48 -37.00 -31.32
C PRO A 16 -9.06 -35.87 -30.43
N LYS A 17 -10.40 -35.83 -30.32
CA LYS A 17 -11.14 -34.76 -29.63
C LYS A 17 -10.65 -34.54 -28.19
N SER A 18 -10.32 -35.60 -27.47
CA SER A 18 -9.78 -35.54 -26.09
C SER A 18 -8.43 -34.83 -25.99
N LYS A 19 -7.50 -35.07 -26.93
CA LYS A 19 -6.21 -34.36 -26.98
C LYS A 19 -6.40 -32.88 -27.28
N VAL A 20 -7.31 -32.55 -28.20
CA VAL A 20 -7.63 -31.15 -28.55
C VAL A 20 -8.21 -30.40 -27.34
N VAL A 21 -9.12 -31.03 -26.59
CA VAL A 21 -9.65 -30.46 -25.33
C VAL A 21 -8.52 -30.26 -24.33
N LYS A 22 -7.63 -31.24 -24.14
CA LYS A 22 -6.50 -31.14 -23.21
C LYS A 22 -5.60 -29.95 -23.53
N ILE A 23 -5.22 -29.76 -24.80
CA ILE A 23 -4.38 -28.63 -25.24
C ILE A 23 -5.12 -27.30 -25.01
N ALA A 24 -6.40 -27.22 -25.40
CA ALA A 24 -7.21 -26.02 -25.18
C ALA A 24 -7.33 -25.68 -23.69
N THR A 25 -7.55 -26.66 -22.83
CA THR A 25 -7.59 -26.50 -21.37
C THR A 25 -6.25 -26.05 -20.81
N MET A 26 -5.12 -26.61 -21.28
CA MET A 26 -3.78 -26.19 -20.85
C MET A 26 -3.49 -24.72 -21.19
N GLY A 27 -4.03 -24.20 -22.28
CA GLY A 27 -3.91 -22.79 -22.69
C GLY A 27 -4.84 -21.82 -21.95
N LEU A 28 -5.68 -22.27 -21.02
CA LEU A 28 -6.50 -21.40 -20.19
C LEU A 28 -5.72 -20.84 -18.99
N GLU A 29 -6.19 -19.72 -18.44
CA GLU A 29 -5.64 -19.14 -17.21
C GLU A 29 -5.68 -20.14 -16.04
N PHE A 30 -4.74 -20.00 -15.10
CA PHE A 30 -4.61 -20.89 -13.93
C PHE A 30 -5.92 -21.07 -13.14
N TYR A 31 -6.61 -19.96 -12.86
CA TYR A 31 -7.88 -19.98 -12.14
C TYR A 31 -8.96 -20.78 -12.89
N MET A 32 -9.01 -20.67 -14.22
CA MET A 32 -9.96 -21.44 -15.04
C MET A 32 -9.61 -22.92 -15.05
N ARG A 33 -8.33 -23.26 -15.24
CA ARG A 33 -7.86 -24.65 -15.20
C ARG A 33 -8.21 -25.34 -13.89
N ARG A 34 -7.99 -24.66 -12.75
CA ARG A 34 -8.33 -25.19 -11.41
C ARG A 34 -9.81 -25.56 -11.29
N ASN A 35 -10.71 -24.77 -11.85
CA ASN A 35 -12.15 -25.05 -11.83
C ASN A 35 -12.57 -26.20 -12.77
N LEU A 36 -11.69 -26.63 -13.67
CA LEU A 36 -11.95 -27.71 -14.63
C LEU A 36 -11.25 -29.03 -14.27
N LEU A 37 -10.42 -29.06 -13.22
CA LEU A 37 -9.57 -30.23 -12.86
C LEU A 37 -10.35 -31.53 -12.62
N ASN A 38 -11.61 -31.43 -12.20
CA ASN A 38 -12.45 -32.60 -11.86
C ASN A 38 -13.70 -32.73 -12.74
N VAL A 39 -13.75 -32.03 -13.88
CA VAL A 39 -14.92 -32.04 -14.77
C VAL A 39 -14.59 -32.85 -16.02
N HIS A 40 -15.41 -33.85 -16.33
CA HIS A 40 -15.31 -34.55 -17.60
C HIS A 40 -15.78 -33.64 -18.74
N ILE A 41 -14.90 -33.36 -19.70
CA ILE A 41 -15.16 -32.45 -20.82
C ILE A 41 -14.90 -33.21 -22.12
N PRO A 42 -15.96 -33.76 -22.75
CA PRO A 42 -15.82 -34.61 -23.93
C PRO A 42 -15.46 -33.83 -25.21
N ASP A 43 -15.85 -32.56 -25.29
CA ASP A 43 -15.65 -31.73 -26.48
C ASP A 43 -15.38 -30.25 -26.16
N LEU A 44 -15.05 -29.50 -27.21
CA LEU A 44 -14.79 -28.06 -27.10
C LEU A 44 -16.04 -27.22 -26.77
N ALA A 45 -17.24 -27.70 -27.08
CA ALA A 45 -18.48 -26.98 -26.82
C ALA A 45 -18.80 -26.99 -25.33
N HIS A 46 -18.63 -28.15 -24.69
CA HIS A 46 -18.71 -28.33 -23.24
C HIS A 46 -17.64 -27.50 -22.53
N LEU A 47 -16.40 -27.49 -23.04
CA LEU A 47 -15.32 -26.64 -22.52
C LEU A 47 -15.75 -25.16 -22.56
N ALA A 48 -16.23 -24.68 -23.72
CA ALA A 48 -16.63 -23.29 -23.89
C ALA A 48 -17.82 -22.90 -22.98
N LYS A 49 -18.79 -23.81 -22.78
CA LYS A 49 -19.91 -23.60 -21.85
C LYS A 49 -19.41 -23.43 -20.43
N LYS A 50 -18.49 -24.28 -19.98
CA LYS A 50 -17.89 -24.20 -18.64
C LYS A 50 -17.05 -22.94 -18.43
N VAL A 51 -16.22 -22.57 -19.41
CA VAL A 51 -15.43 -21.33 -19.34
C VAL A 51 -16.34 -20.10 -19.19
N ARG A 52 -17.39 -19.98 -20.00
CA ARG A 52 -18.36 -18.88 -19.87
C ARG A 52 -19.04 -18.87 -18.50
N GLN A 53 -19.44 -20.04 -18.00
CA GLN A 53 -20.05 -20.16 -16.69
C GLN A 53 -19.09 -19.68 -15.59
N THR A 54 -17.83 -20.11 -15.61
CA THR A 54 -16.83 -19.71 -14.61
C THR A 54 -16.49 -18.22 -14.68
N GLU A 55 -16.44 -17.62 -15.88
CA GLU A 55 -16.28 -16.17 -16.04
C GLU A 55 -17.43 -15.38 -15.42
N LEU A 56 -18.68 -15.84 -15.61
CA LEU A 56 -19.86 -15.22 -15.01
C LEU A 56 -19.80 -15.31 -13.48
N MET A 57 -19.50 -16.49 -12.93
CA MET A 57 -19.36 -16.68 -11.48
C MET A 57 -18.23 -15.82 -10.90
N LYS A 58 -17.12 -15.63 -11.63
CA LYS A 58 -16.01 -14.76 -11.22
C LYS A 58 -16.47 -13.29 -11.14
N LYS A 59 -17.17 -12.81 -12.18
CA LYS A 59 -17.71 -11.44 -12.21
C LYS A 59 -18.72 -11.19 -11.09
N GLU A 60 -19.60 -12.15 -10.82
CA GLU A 60 -20.59 -12.02 -9.75
C GLU A 60 -19.93 -12.01 -8.35
N LYS A 61 -18.96 -12.90 -8.11
CA LYS A 61 -18.15 -12.89 -6.88
C LYS A 61 -17.42 -11.56 -6.68
N GLU A 62 -16.90 -10.99 -7.76
CA GLU A 62 -16.21 -9.70 -7.71
C GLU A 62 -17.17 -8.54 -7.44
N LYS A 63 -18.37 -8.55 -8.04
CA LYS A 63 -19.44 -7.59 -7.71
C LYS A 63 -19.82 -7.67 -6.24
N HIS A 64 -20.07 -8.88 -5.73
CA HIS A 64 -20.40 -9.08 -4.33
C HIS A 64 -19.30 -8.58 -3.39
N ARG A 65 -18.03 -8.88 -3.70
CA ARG A 65 -16.88 -8.38 -2.93
C ARG A 65 -16.79 -6.86 -2.96
N ASN A 66 -17.01 -6.23 -4.11
CA ASN A 66 -16.97 -4.78 -4.25
C ASN A 66 -18.13 -4.10 -3.51
N GLU A 67 -19.33 -4.70 -3.54
CA GLU A 67 -20.49 -4.24 -2.79
C GLU A 67 -20.29 -4.41 -1.28
N GLN A 68 -19.70 -5.51 -0.84
CA GLN A 68 -19.33 -5.70 0.56
C GLN A 68 -18.28 -4.67 1.00
N ARG A 69 -17.33 -4.32 0.12
CA ARG A 69 -16.29 -3.31 0.38
C ARG A 69 -16.82 -1.88 0.37
N SER A 70 -17.87 -1.60 -0.42
CA SER A 70 -18.54 -0.29 -0.40
C SER A 70 -19.53 -0.17 0.76
N LYS A 71 -20.08 -1.27 1.27
CA LYS A 71 -20.94 -1.32 2.47
C LYS A 71 -20.16 -1.38 3.78
N SER A 72 -18.91 -1.85 3.76
CA SER A 72 -18.03 -1.69 4.92
C SER A 72 -17.75 -0.20 5.07
N LYS A 73 -18.47 0.45 5.99
CA LYS A 73 -18.14 1.79 6.47
C LYS A 73 -16.64 1.80 6.77
N PRO A 74 -15.85 2.78 6.29
CA PRO A 74 -14.51 2.95 6.81
C PRO A 74 -14.68 2.98 8.33
N PHE A 75 -13.99 2.09 9.03
CA PHE A 75 -13.96 2.18 10.48
C PHE A 75 -13.26 3.51 10.75
N THR A 76 -14.04 4.59 10.85
CA THR A 76 -13.56 5.85 11.36
C THR A 76 -13.17 5.50 12.77
N ARG A 77 -11.86 5.27 13.00
CA ARG A 77 -11.29 5.24 14.34
C ARG A 77 -11.89 6.46 15.01
N LYS A 78 -12.84 6.23 15.92
CA LYS A 78 -13.43 7.31 16.70
C LYS A 78 -12.25 7.99 17.36
N GLU A 79 -11.98 9.20 16.91
CA GLU A 79 -11.09 10.08 17.62
C GLU A 79 -11.80 10.47 18.93
N LYS A 80 -10.97 10.65 19.98
CA LYS A 80 -11.29 11.11 21.33
C LYS A 80 -11.69 10.02 22.33
N VAL A 81 -10.68 9.24 22.76
CA VAL A 81 -10.45 9.16 24.20
C VAL A 81 -9.70 10.44 24.55
N ALA A 82 -10.33 11.33 25.32
CA ALA A 82 -9.67 12.52 25.83
C ALA A 82 -8.56 12.05 26.77
N TYR A 83 -7.31 12.28 26.40
CA TYR A 83 -6.23 12.25 27.38
C TYR A 83 -6.53 13.41 28.33
N VAL A 84 -6.77 13.09 29.61
CA VAL A 84 -6.72 14.08 30.68
C VAL A 84 -5.37 14.77 30.53
N THR A 85 -5.39 16.06 30.22
CA THR A 85 -4.24 16.94 30.40
C THR A 85 -3.86 16.88 31.87
N MET A 86 -2.93 15.97 32.22
CA MET A 86 -2.06 16.22 33.35
C MET A 86 -1.27 17.47 33.00
N GLU A 87 -1.36 18.46 33.87
CA GLU A 87 -0.50 19.64 33.86
C GLU A 87 0.95 19.14 33.78
N SER A 88 1.59 19.38 32.64
CA SER A 88 2.98 19.03 32.42
C SER A 88 3.83 20.04 33.20
N SER A 89 4.34 19.65 34.36
CA SER A 89 5.58 20.22 34.86
C SER A 89 6.70 19.89 33.88
N GLU A 90 7.54 20.88 33.62
CA GLU A 90 8.76 20.79 32.82
C GLU A 90 9.84 20.02 33.59
N GLU A 91 9.65 18.72 33.75
CA GLU A 91 10.73 17.83 34.16
C GLU A 91 11.20 17.04 32.94
N GLU A 92 12.45 17.31 32.53
CA GLU A 92 13.18 16.57 31.50
C GLU A 92 13.12 15.08 31.81
N ILE A 93 12.31 14.33 31.06
CA ILE A 93 12.30 12.87 31.14
C ILE A 93 13.51 12.38 30.34
N ASP A 94 14.57 12.09 31.07
CA ASP A 94 15.74 11.35 30.60
C ASP A 94 15.33 9.92 30.23
N PHE A 95 15.29 9.60 28.94
CA PHE A 95 15.01 8.26 28.43
C PHE A 95 16.29 7.42 28.32
N GLU A 96 17.09 7.34 29.39
CA GLU A 96 17.95 6.16 29.64
C GLU A 96 17.09 5.04 30.25
N THR A 97 16.17 4.47 29.47
CA THR A 97 15.59 3.18 29.83
C THR A 97 16.03 2.16 28.80
N GLU A 98 17.15 1.52 29.12
CA GLU A 98 17.64 0.30 28.49
C GLU A 98 16.51 -0.75 28.52
N VAL A 99 15.87 -0.93 27.36
CA VAL A 99 14.82 -1.93 27.18
C VAL A 99 15.48 -3.30 27.29
N ASP A 100 15.35 -3.93 28.45
CA ASP A 100 15.83 -5.28 28.72
C ASP A 100 15.21 -6.28 27.71
N LEU A 101 16.02 -6.61 26.69
CA LEU A 101 15.72 -7.56 25.62
C LEU A 101 15.36 -8.96 26.15
N ALA A 102 15.64 -9.27 27.42
CA ALA A 102 15.33 -10.58 28.01
C ALA A 102 13.83 -10.80 28.29
N LYS A 103 13.01 -9.75 28.40
CA LYS A 103 11.56 -9.86 28.67
C LYS A 103 10.69 -10.02 27.41
N LEU A 104 11.25 -9.81 26.22
CA LEU A 104 10.58 -10.16 24.97
C LEU A 104 10.71 -11.66 24.75
N LYS A 105 9.66 -12.42 25.11
CA LYS A 105 9.56 -13.84 24.76
C LYS A 105 9.85 -14.00 23.26
N LYS A 106 10.86 -14.80 22.90
CA LYS A 106 11.27 -15.16 21.52
C LYS A 106 10.24 -16.09 20.86
N GLY A 107 8.98 -15.67 20.80
CA GLY A 107 7.91 -16.39 20.12
C GLY A 107 7.29 -15.50 19.04
N PRO A 108 7.07 -15.99 17.81
CA PRO A 108 6.36 -15.23 16.80
C PRO A 108 5.01 -14.77 17.35
N PRO A 109 4.60 -13.49 17.17
CA PRO A 109 3.41 -12.94 17.83
C PRO A 109 2.09 -13.58 17.40
N TYR A 110 2.12 -14.50 16.42
CA TYR A 110 0.94 -15.16 15.85
C TYR A 110 1.28 -16.61 15.45
N CYS A 111 1.55 -17.49 16.42
CA CYS A 111 1.60 -18.92 16.14
C CYS A 111 0.16 -19.44 15.93
N ILE A 112 -0.30 -19.49 14.68
CA ILE A 112 -1.53 -20.23 14.35
C ILE A 112 -1.21 -21.72 14.55
N PRO A 113 -1.96 -22.49 15.36
CA PRO A 113 -1.69 -23.90 15.56
C PRO A 113 -1.75 -24.64 14.21
N GLY A 114 -0.63 -25.26 13.81
CA GLY A 114 -0.48 -26.00 12.57
C GLY A 114 0.57 -25.48 11.57
N TRP A 115 1.50 -24.62 11.98
CA TRP A 115 2.65 -24.25 11.17
C TRP A 115 3.78 -25.26 11.40
N GLU A 116 4.28 -25.85 10.33
CA GLU A 116 5.43 -26.77 10.38
C GLU A 116 6.72 -25.97 10.15
N MET A 117 7.66 -26.09 11.07
CA MET A 117 9.02 -25.59 10.88
C MET A 117 9.77 -26.55 9.96
N GLN A 118 10.34 -26.02 8.87
CA GLN A 118 11.23 -26.74 7.99
C GLN A 118 12.54 -25.96 7.83
N LYS A 119 13.66 -26.69 7.78
CA LYS A 119 14.96 -26.11 7.46
C LYS A 119 15.19 -26.16 5.96
N ILE A 120 15.26 -24.98 5.34
CA ILE A 120 15.65 -24.83 3.94
C ILE A 120 17.03 -24.19 3.92
N LYS A 121 18.06 -24.95 3.51
CA LYS A 121 19.44 -24.45 3.38
C LYS A 121 19.91 -23.70 4.64
N ASP A 122 19.78 -24.35 5.79
CA ASP A 122 20.16 -23.85 7.11
C ASP A 122 19.34 -22.68 7.67
N ARG A 123 18.28 -22.24 6.98
CA ARG A 123 17.33 -21.26 7.51
C ARG A 123 16.08 -21.93 8.04
N ASP A 124 15.68 -21.53 9.24
CA ASP A 124 14.41 -21.93 9.83
C ASP A 124 13.28 -21.15 9.17
N VAL A 125 12.49 -21.86 8.36
CA VAL A 125 11.37 -21.30 7.61
C VAL A 125 10.11 -22.04 8.03
N SER A 126 9.03 -21.29 8.24
CA SER A 126 7.75 -21.88 8.61
C SER A 126 6.82 -21.95 7.42
N LEU A 127 6.17 -23.10 7.25
CA LEU A 127 5.27 -23.38 6.14
C LEU A 127 3.85 -23.55 6.65
N CYS A 128 2.90 -22.93 5.96
CA CYS A 128 1.48 -23.15 6.20
C CYS A 128 0.98 -24.31 5.34
N PRO A 129 0.59 -25.47 5.93
CA PRO A 129 0.13 -26.64 5.17
C PRO A 129 -1.15 -26.38 4.36
N ARG A 130 -1.94 -25.38 4.77
CA ARG A 130 -3.23 -25.06 4.12
C ARG A 130 -3.08 -24.26 2.83
N CYS A 131 -2.02 -23.48 2.69
CA CYS A 131 -1.87 -22.55 1.57
C CYS A 131 -0.47 -22.49 0.95
N ASN A 132 0.47 -23.32 1.41
CA ASN A 132 1.88 -23.30 0.97
C ASN A 132 2.56 -21.93 1.13
N ALA A 133 2.03 -21.06 2.00
CA ALA A 133 2.69 -19.81 2.34
C ALA A 133 3.96 -20.12 3.13
N ILE A 134 5.02 -19.39 2.79
CA ILE A 134 6.34 -19.48 3.40
C ILE A 134 6.54 -18.24 4.25
N PHE A 135 6.89 -18.41 5.53
CA PHE A 135 7.25 -17.33 6.41
C PHE A 135 8.66 -17.53 6.93
N ASP A 136 9.49 -16.54 6.62
CA ASP A 136 10.89 -16.42 7.00
C ASP A 136 11.01 -15.28 8.00
N ALA A 137 11.38 -15.61 9.24
CA ALA A 137 11.50 -14.65 10.33
C ALA A 137 12.65 -13.66 10.13
N GLU A 138 13.73 -14.10 9.47
CA GLU A 138 14.88 -13.26 9.14
C GLU A 138 14.48 -12.24 8.07
N ALA A 139 13.78 -12.69 7.03
CA ALA A 139 13.25 -11.80 6.00
C ALA A 139 12.25 -10.78 6.57
N ALA A 140 11.39 -11.20 7.50
CA ALA A 140 10.46 -10.30 8.18
C ALA A 140 11.19 -9.23 9.01
N ALA A 141 12.25 -9.61 9.73
CA ALA A 141 13.08 -8.67 10.49
C ALA A 141 13.79 -7.66 9.58
N ILE A 142 14.31 -8.10 8.42
CA ILE A 142 14.92 -7.21 7.42
C ILE A 142 13.90 -6.20 6.90
N PHE A 143 12.68 -6.66 6.59
CA PHE A 143 11.62 -5.78 6.10
C PHE A 143 11.20 -4.73 7.14
N GLU A 144 11.02 -5.12 8.40
CA GLU A 144 10.70 -4.20 9.50
C GLU A 144 11.82 -3.17 9.72
N LYS A 145 13.09 -3.60 9.66
CA LYS A 145 14.25 -2.71 9.74
C LYS A 145 14.25 -1.68 8.62
N GLU A 146 14.00 -2.10 7.38
CA GLU A 146 13.89 -1.19 6.24
C GLU A 146 12.69 -0.25 6.34
N ARG A 147 11.55 -0.70 6.89
CA ARG A 147 10.40 0.18 7.15
C ARG A 147 10.75 1.27 8.15
N MET A 148 11.40 0.92 9.26
CA MET A 148 11.81 1.89 10.29
C MET A 148 12.82 2.91 9.74
N LYS A 149 13.77 2.48 8.90
CA LYS A 149 14.70 3.41 8.25
C LYS A 149 13.98 4.44 7.36
N LYS A 150 13.00 4.00 6.57
CA LYS A 150 12.22 4.92 5.73
C LYS A 150 11.39 5.89 6.56
N GLU A 151 10.84 5.44 7.68
CA GLU A 151 10.12 6.31 8.61
C GLU A 151 11.04 7.34 9.26
N LEU A 152 12.26 6.93 9.66
CA LEU A 152 13.27 7.85 10.20
C LEU A 152 13.67 8.91 9.17
N ALA A 153 14.00 8.51 7.95
CA ALA A 153 14.36 9.42 6.87
C ALA A 153 13.24 10.44 6.57
N HIS A 154 11.98 9.99 6.58
CA HIS A 154 10.83 10.88 6.42
C HIS A 154 10.74 11.89 7.58
N ARG A 155 10.96 11.46 8.83
CA ARG A 155 10.93 12.37 9.99
C ARG A 155 12.07 13.40 9.93
N GLU A 156 13.26 12.99 9.51
CA GLU A 156 14.41 13.88 9.31
C GLU A 156 14.13 14.92 8.21
N GLU A 157 13.54 14.50 7.09
CA GLU A 157 13.13 15.42 6.02
C GLU A 157 12.09 16.44 6.52
N GLN A 158 11.10 15.99 7.29
CA GLN A 158 10.13 16.89 7.93
C GLN A 158 10.80 17.86 8.92
N ALA A 159 11.81 17.40 9.69
CA ALA A 159 12.54 18.24 10.62
C ALA A 159 13.38 19.31 9.89
N CYS A 160 14.08 18.92 8.82
CA CYS A 160 14.82 19.85 7.96
C CYS A 160 13.91 20.90 7.31
N GLN A 161 12.74 20.49 6.81
CA GLN A 161 11.75 21.41 6.24
C GLN A 161 11.19 22.38 7.30
N ARG A 162 10.95 21.91 8.53
CA ARG A 162 10.51 22.80 9.62
C ARG A 162 11.60 23.80 10.01
N GLN A 163 12.88 23.40 10.00
CA GLN A 163 13.98 24.32 10.28
C GLN A 163 14.16 25.38 9.19
N SER A 164 13.98 25.04 7.92
CA SER A 164 14.05 26.02 6.82
C SER A 164 12.90 27.03 6.89
N ILE A 165 11.69 26.61 7.26
CA ILE A 165 10.54 27.51 7.48
C ILE A 165 10.81 28.49 8.63
N ARG A 166 11.33 28.04 9.77
CA ARG A 166 11.68 28.95 10.90
C ARG A 166 12.74 29.98 10.53
N ARG A 167 13.72 29.63 9.67
CA ARG A 167 14.75 30.59 9.22
C ARG A 167 14.19 31.71 8.35
N ILE A 168 13.15 31.43 7.55
CA ILE A 168 12.52 32.43 6.68
C ILE A 168 11.66 33.41 7.51
N GLU A 169 10.92 32.93 8.51
CA GLU A 169 10.14 33.79 9.43
C GLU A 169 11.02 34.69 10.30
N GLY A 170 12.21 34.23 10.70
CA GLY A 170 13.15 35.01 11.51
C GLY A 170 13.90 36.13 10.76
N GLN A 171 13.83 36.18 9.43
CA GLN A 171 14.54 37.19 8.62
C GLN A 171 13.62 38.27 8.00
N SER A 172 12.30 38.13 8.13
CA SER A 172 11.31 39.07 7.55
C SER A 172 10.95 40.23 8.51
N SER A 173 11.93 40.86 9.14
CA SER A 173 11.72 42.05 9.98
C SER A 173 12.83 43.08 9.83
N LYS A 174 13.01 43.60 8.61
CA LYS A 174 13.64 44.91 8.39
C LYS A 174 12.83 45.70 7.37
N THR A 175 11.79 46.38 7.83
CA THR A 175 11.22 47.54 7.14
C THR A 175 12.14 48.75 7.36
N PRO A 176 12.59 49.46 6.31
CA PRO A 176 13.17 50.79 6.49
C PRO A 176 12.03 51.75 6.83
N GLN A 177 11.99 52.26 8.06
CA GLN A 177 11.13 53.39 8.41
C GLN A 177 11.56 54.61 7.58
N GLN A 178 10.70 55.06 6.66
CA GLN A 178 10.79 56.42 6.13
C GLN A 178 9.92 57.34 6.98
N ASN A 179 10.60 58.16 7.79
CA ASN A 179 10.04 59.35 8.41
C ASN A 179 9.68 60.36 7.31
N ILE A 180 8.41 60.74 7.20
CA ILE A 180 7.99 61.94 6.47
C ILE A 180 7.70 63.02 7.51
N THR A 181 8.73 63.78 7.85
CA THR A 181 8.62 65.04 8.55
C THR A 181 8.05 66.08 7.58
N ALA A 182 6.90 66.67 7.91
CA ALA A 182 6.35 67.80 7.17
C ALA A 182 7.10 69.09 7.54
N PRO A 183 7.53 69.94 6.58
CA PRO A 183 7.97 71.28 6.89
C PRO A 183 6.85 72.29 6.63
N LEU A 184 6.56 73.06 7.67
CA LEU A 184 5.85 74.33 7.60
C LEU A 184 6.84 75.41 7.10
N SER A 185 6.51 76.19 6.05
CA SER A 185 6.79 77.65 5.96
C SER A 185 6.59 78.26 4.56
N ARG A 186 5.53 79.06 4.44
CA ARG A 186 5.47 80.51 4.06
C ARG A 186 6.19 81.06 2.81
N SER A 187 5.41 81.89 2.07
CA SER A 187 5.77 83.00 1.13
C SER A 187 5.86 82.58 -0.36
N GLN A 188 5.41 83.29 -1.41
CA GLN A 188 4.86 84.64 -1.63
C GLN A 188 4.16 84.67 -3.04
N ALA A 189 3.55 85.80 -3.40
CA ALA A 189 2.55 86.03 -4.45
C ALA A 189 3.07 86.27 -5.90
N ILE A 190 2.09 86.54 -6.80
CA ILE A 190 2.11 87.21 -8.13
C ILE A 190 2.16 86.24 -9.33
N GLY A 191 1.06 86.10 -10.10
CA GLY A 191 0.82 86.77 -11.40
C GLY A 191 1.28 85.83 -12.54
N VAL A 192 0.66 85.64 -13.71
CA VAL A 192 -0.17 86.46 -14.58
C VAL A 192 -0.90 85.52 -15.54
N GLN A 193 -2.10 85.93 -15.95
CA GLN A 193 -2.96 85.31 -16.95
C GLN A 193 -2.47 85.62 -18.38
N TRP A 194 -2.53 84.62 -19.27
CA TRP A 194 -2.36 84.85 -20.70
C TRP A 194 -3.46 84.14 -21.53
N ILE A 195 -4.21 85.01 -22.21
CA ILE A 195 -5.09 84.86 -23.40
C ILE A 195 -6.39 84.09 -23.23
#